data_AF-A0A1V6HB66-F1
#
_entry.id   AF-A0A1V6HB66-F1
#
_cell.length_a   1.000
_cell.length_b   1.000
_cell.length_c   1.000
_cell.angle_alpha   90.00
_cell.angle_beta   90.00
_cell.angle_gamma   90.00
#
_symmetry.space_group_name_H-M   'P 1'
#
loop_
_entity.id
_entity.type
_entity.pdbx_description
1 polymer ?
#
loop_
_entity_poly.entity_id
_entity_poly.type
_entity_poly.pdbx_seq_one_letter_code
_entity_poly.pdbx_strand_id
1 'polypeptide(L)'
;MRRKVNRLTDELKLQVVLEYINTDVSQEFLKKKYNFGGDNNINRWIRKFGLSKPSEEQIQLHQHMSKEQERSTTERALEQKISKLEEDLKHERLRSKALNIMIDIAERELKVDIRKKSGAKR
;
A
#
# COMPACT_ATOMS: atom_id res chain seq x y z
N MET A 1 -0.14 -9.14 -53.58
CA MET A 1 0.59 -8.16 -52.75
C MET A 1 1.21 -8.86 -51.54
N ARG A 2 2.52 -8.78 -51.34
CA ARG A 2 3.16 -9.29 -50.11
C ARG A 2 2.88 -8.30 -48.98
N ARG A 3 2.18 -8.73 -47.92
CA ARG A 3 1.99 -7.92 -46.71
C ARG A 3 3.35 -7.72 -46.04
N LYS A 4 3.74 -6.48 -45.76
CA LYS A 4 4.92 -6.19 -44.91
C LYS A 4 4.60 -6.74 -43.52
N VAL A 5 5.42 -7.68 -43.04
CA VAL A 5 5.26 -8.28 -41.71
C VAL A 5 6.23 -7.57 -40.77
N ASN A 6 5.70 -6.78 -39.84
CA ASN A 6 6.49 -6.24 -38.75
C ASN A 6 6.93 -7.40 -37.84
N ARG A 7 8.23 -7.70 -37.83
CA ARG A 7 8.80 -8.73 -36.98
C ARG A 7 9.09 -8.13 -35.61
N LEU A 8 8.26 -8.45 -34.62
CA LEU A 8 8.55 -8.13 -33.22
C LEU A 8 9.67 -9.04 -32.67
N THR A 9 10.50 -8.47 -31.79
CA THR A 9 11.46 -9.23 -30.96
C THR A 9 10.70 -10.14 -29.99
N ASP A 10 11.34 -11.22 -29.53
CA ASP A 10 10.70 -12.16 -28.60
C ASP A 10 10.40 -11.51 -27.24
N GLU A 11 11.20 -10.53 -26.81
CA GLU A 11 10.96 -9.72 -25.61
C GLU A 11 9.66 -8.90 -25.71
N LEU A 12 9.44 -8.22 -26.84
CA LEU A 12 8.20 -7.48 -27.07
C LEU A 12 6.99 -8.42 -27.18
N LYS A 13 7.14 -9.61 -27.78
CA LYS A 13 6.05 -10.60 -27.81
C LYS A 13 5.69 -11.07 -26.41
N LEU A 14 6.68 -11.29 -25.55
CA LEU A 14 6.46 -11.68 -24.17
C LEU A 14 5.72 -10.58 -23.41
N GLN A 15 6.14 -9.31 -23.57
CA GLN A 15 5.46 -8.17 -22.96
C GLN A 15 3.99 -8.05 -23.40
N VAL A 16 3.71 -8.20 -24.69
CA VAL A 16 2.34 -8.18 -25.23
C VAL A 16 1.49 -9.31 -24.63
N VAL A 17 2.03 -10.52 -24.51
CA VAL A 17 1.32 -11.66 -23.94
C VAL A 17 1.05 -11.46 -22.44
N LEU A 18 2.04 -10.96 -21.68
CA LEU A 18 1.86 -10.65 -20.27
C LEU A 18 0.80 -9.57 -20.05
N GLU A 19 0.79 -8.52 -20.87
CA GLU A 19 -0.25 -7.48 -20.80
C GLU A 19 -1.63 -8.07 -21.10
N TYR A 20 -1.76 -8.90 -22.15
CA TYR A 20 -3.01 -9.56 -22.51
C TYR A 20 -3.53 -10.54 -21.45
N ILE A 21 -2.63 -11.15 -20.69
CA ILE A 21 -2.96 -12.12 -19.63
C ILE A 21 -3.35 -11.41 -18.33
N ASN A 22 -2.63 -10.34 -17.97
CA ASN A 22 -2.80 -9.64 -16.71
C ASN A 22 -3.90 -8.56 -16.75
N THR A 23 -4.32 -8.14 -17.94
CA THR A 23 -5.33 -7.08 -18.13
C THR A 23 -6.43 -7.54 -19.09
N ASP A 24 -7.66 -7.02 -18.90
CA ASP A 24 -8.80 -7.34 -19.76
C ASP A 24 -8.82 -6.49 -21.05
N VAL A 25 -7.66 -6.37 -21.69
CA VAL A 25 -7.50 -5.58 -22.91
C VAL A 25 -7.85 -6.41 -24.14
N SER A 26 -8.58 -5.79 -25.08
CA SER A 26 -8.91 -6.46 -26.33
C SER A 26 -7.66 -6.70 -27.18
N GLN A 27 -7.68 -7.78 -27.95
CA GLN A 27 -6.58 -8.09 -28.87
C GLN A 27 -6.38 -6.99 -29.92
N GLU A 28 -7.45 -6.29 -30.31
CA GLU A 28 -7.39 -5.17 -31.25
C GLU A 28 -6.63 -3.98 -30.67
N PHE A 29 -6.82 -3.70 -29.39
CA PHE A 29 -6.09 -2.64 -28.69
C PHE A 29 -4.59 -2.92 -28.69
N LEU A 30 -4.18 -4.15 -28.35
CA LEU A 30 -2.78 -4.56 -28.34
C LEU A 30 -2.15 -4.52 -29.75
N LYS A 31 -2.90 -4.92 -30.77
CA LYS A 31 -2.45 -4.81 -32.18
C LYS A 31 -2.15 -3.37 -32.57
N LYS A 32 -3.01 -2.42 -32.18
CA LYS A 32 -2.81 -0.99 -32.44
C LYS A 32 -1.63 -0.45 -31.64
N LYS A 33 -1.54 -0.78 -30.35
CA LYS A 33 -0.50 -0.31 -29.42
C LYS A 33 0.91 -0.75 -29.84
N TYR A 34 1.08 -2.02 -30.22
CA TYR A 34 2.38 -2.60 -30.55
C TYR A 34 2.61 -2.77 -32.06
N ASN A 35 1.69 -2.25 -32.89
CA ASN A 35 1.76 -2.23 -34.36
C ASN A 35 2.11 -3.58 -35.00
N PHE A 36 1.45 -4.65 -34.56
CA PHE A 36 1.55 -5.97 -35.18
C PHE A 36 0.21 -6.40 -35.77
N GLY A 37 0.23 -7.08 -36.91
CA GLY A 37 -0.97 -7.58 -37.58
C GLY A 37 -1.21 -9.06 -37.31
N GLY A 38 -2.41 -9.55 -37.60
CA GLY A 38 -2.77 -10.98 -37.55
C GLY A 38 -3.48 -11.42 -36.27
N ASP A 39 -4.63 -12.05 -36.42
CA ASP A 39 -5.54 -12.34 -35.30
C ASP A 39 -5.06 -13.46 -34.39
N ASN A 40 -4.25 -14.38 -34.92
CA ASN A 40 -3.79 -15.55 -34.19
C ASN A 40 -2.38 -15.40 -33.59
N ASN A 41 -1.75 -14.22 -33.72
CA ASN A 41 -0.37 -14.03 -33.27
C ASN A 41 -0.23 -14.09 -31.75
N ILE A 42 -1.15 -13.48 -31.01
CA ILE A 42 -1.14 -13.50 -29.54
C ILE A 42 -1.32 -14.93 -29.05
N ASN A 43 -2.31 -15.68 -29.56
CA ASN A 43 -2.51 -17.10 -29.22
C ASN A 43 -1.29 -17.97 -29.56
N ARG A 44 -0.61 -17.69 -30.68
CA ARG A 44 0.62 -18.39 -31.05
C ARG A 44 1.76 -18.09 -30.07
N TRP A 45 1.87 -16.85 -29.59
CA TRP A 45 2.88 -16.45 -28.62
C TRP A 45 2.57 -17.01 -27.22
N ILE A 46 1.32 -17.00 -26.79
CA ILE A 46 0.82 -17.69 -25.58
C ILE A 46 1.30 -19.15 -25.59
N ARG A 47 1.03 -19.90 -26.67
CA ARG A 47 1.49 -21.29 -26.84
C ARG A 47 3.02 -21.40 -26.89
N LYS A 48 3.71 -20.47 -27.57
CA LYS A 48 5.18 -20.47 -27.69
C LYS A 48 5.87 -20.29 -26.34
N PHE A 49 5.34 -19.39 -25.50
CA PHE A 49 5.92 -19.10 -24.19
C PHE A 49 5.38 -20.00 -23.08
N GLY A 50 4.48 -20.95 -23.39
CA GLY A 50 3.86 -21.83 -22.40
C GLY A 50 3.00 -21.09 -21.38
N LEU A 51 2.61 -19.85 -21.67
CA LEU A 51 1.76 -19.04 -20.81
C LEU A 51 0.31 -19.43 -21.10
N SER A 52 -0.47 -19.69 -20.06
CA SER A 52 -1.93 -19.83 -20.19
C SER A 52 -2.58 -18.57 -19.64
N LYS A 53 -3.76 -18.21 -20.16
CA LYS A 53 -4.62 -17.30 -19.38
C LYS A 53 -4.83 -17.95 -18.01
N PRO A 54 -4.59 -17.21 -16.91
CA PRO A 54 -4.90 -17.71 -15.58
C PRO A 54 -6.38 -18.02 -15.55
N SER A 55 -6.72 -19.17 -14.97
CA SER A 55 -8.11 -19.52 -14.71
C SER A 55 -8.76 -18.39 -13.90
N GLU A 56 -10.07 -18.19 -14.05
CA GLU A 56 -10.87 -17.27 -13.23
C GLU A 56 -10.52 -17.44 -11.73
N GLU A 57 -10.32 -18.69 -11.30
CA GLU A 57 -9.93 -19.07 -9.95
C GLU A 57 -8.54 -18.54 -9.54
N GLN A 58 -7.59 -18.54 -10.47
CA GLN A 58 -6.22 -18.03 -10.22
C GLN A 58 -6.19 -16.51 -10.14
N ILE A 59 -7.02 -15.83 -10.93
CA ILE A 59 -7.19 -14.37 -10.86
C ILE A 59 -7.81 -13.99 -9.52
N GLN A 60 -8.86 -14.69 -9.09
CA GLN A 60 -9.49 -14.48 -7.78
C GLN A 60 -8.52 -14.72 -6.62
N LEU A 61 -7.70 -15.77 -6.69
CA LEU A 61 -6.68 -16.05 -5.68
C LEU A 61 -5.64 -14.93 -5.59
N HIS A 62 -5.12 -14.44 -6.72
CA HIS A 62 -4.16 -13.33 -6.77
C HIS A 62 -4.75 -12.01 -6.24
N GLN A 63 -6.03 -11.74 -6.54
CA GLN A 63 -6.74 -10.57 -6.00
C GLN A 63 -6.92 -10.68 -4.48
N HIS A 64 -7.18 -11.88 -3.96
CA HIS A 64 -7.29 -12.10 -2.53
C HIS A 64 -5.94 -11.88 -1.82
N MET A 65 -4.85 -12.44 -2.35
CA MET A 65 -3.51 -12.25 -1.81
C MET A 65 -3.08 -10.78 -1.84
N SER A 66 -3.39 -10.04 -2.91
CA SER A 66 -3.04 -8.62 -3.01
C SER A 66 -3.76 -7.77 -1.97
N LYS A 67 -5.04 -8.05 -1.71
CA LYS A 67 -5.82 -7.39 -0.64
C LYS A 67 -5.31 -7.76 0.76
N GLU A 68 -4.84 -8.99 0.95
CA GLU A 68 -4.25 -9.44 2.20
C GLU A 68 -2.88 -8.77 2.45
N GLN A 69 -2.08 -8.59 1.40
CA GLN A 69 -0.83 -7.83 1.45
C GLN A 69 -1.08 -6.36 1.83
N GLU A 70 -2.08 -5.71 1.23
CA GLU A 70 -2.46 -4.32 1.57
C GLU A 70 -2.96 -4.20 3.02
N ARG A 71 -3.71 -5.19 3.52
CA ARG A 71 -4.09 -5.22 4.94
C ARG A 71 -2.86 -5.28 5.84
N SER A 72 -1.91 -6.16 5.53
CA SER A 72 -0.67 -6.30 6.32
C SER A 72 0.18 -5.02 6.37
N THR A 73 0.20 -4.23 5.29
CA THR A 73 0.94 -2.95 5.28
C THR A 73 0.23 -1.88 6.11
N THR A 74 -1.12 -1.84 6.05
CA THR A 74 -1.90 -0.93 6.88
C THR A 74 -1.81 -1.28 8.37
N GLU A 75 -1.84 -2.56 8.73
CA GLU A 75 -1.70 -3.04 10.11
C GLU A 75 -0.34 -2.62 10.68
N ARG A 76 0.74 -2.83 9.92
CA ARG A 76 2.09 -2.42 10.33
C ARG A 76 2.22 -0.90 10.51
N ALA A 77 1.57 -0.11 9.65
CA ALA A 77 1.55 1.34 9.80
C ALA A 77 0.75 1.80 11.03
N LEU A 78 -0.33 1.10 11.37
CA LEU A 78 -1.12 1.35 12.57
C LEU A 78 -0.32 1.01 13.84
N GLU A 79 0.38 -0.12 13.88
CA GLU A 79 1.25 -0.50 14.99
C GLU A 79 2.33 0.55 15.28
N GLN A 80 2.99 1.05 14.22
CA GLN A 80 3.98 2.12 14.35
C GLN A 80 3.37 3.41 14.92
N LYS A 81 2.15 3.75 14.50
CA LYS A 81 1.44 4.92 15.01
C LYS A 81 1.07 4.76 16.48
N ILE A 82 0.60 3.58 16.89
CA ILE A 82 0.28 3.28 18.29
C ILE A 82 1.54 3.41 19.16
N SER A 83 2.64 2.78 18.76
CA SER A 83 3.90 2.85 19.50
C SER A 83 4.38 4.30 19.70
N LYS A 84 4.31 5.13 18.66
CA LYS A 84 4.67 6.54 18.75
C LYS A 84 3.75 7.32 19.69
N LEU A 85 2.44 7.11 19.60
CA LEU A 85 1.47 7.79 20.46
C LEU A 85 1.64 7.40 21.93
N GLU A 86 1.98 6.14 22.22
CA GLU A 86 2.29 5.68 23.58
C GLU A 86 3.55 6.35 24.15
N GLU A 87 4.58 6.54 23.33
CA GLU A 87 5.80 7.24 23.71
C GLU A 87 5.53 8.73 24.01
N ASP A 88 4.81 9.41 23.11
CA ASP A 88 4.42 10.82 23.29
C ASP A 88 3.58 10.99 24.56
N LEU A 89 2.64 10.08 24.82
CA LEU A 89 1.81 10.07 26.03
C LEU A 89 2.65 9.87 27.29
N LYS A 90 3.65 8.98 27.24
CA LYS A 90 4.57 8.75 28.37
C LYS A 90 5.39 10.01 28.65
N HIS A 91 5.87 10.69 27.61
CA HIS A 91 6.63 11.93 27.73
C HIS A 91 5.79 13.05 28.37
N GLU A 92 4.55 13.25 27.90
CA GLU A 92 3.66 14.27 28.46
C GLU A 92 3.24 13.96 29.90
N ARG A 93 3.03 12.69 30.25
CA ARG A 93 2.79 12.28 31.65
C ARG A 93 3.99 12.59 32.55
N LEU A 94 5.21 12.32 32.06
CA LEU A 94 6.43 12.63 32.80
C LEU A 94 6.60 14.13 32.98
N ARG A 95 6.40 14.92 31.91
CA ARG A 95 6.43 16.39 31.94
C ARG A 95 5.42 16.94 32.94
N SER A 96 4.18 16.47 32.87
CA SER A 96 3.11 16.86 33.80
C SER A 96 3.48 16.55 35.25
N LYS A 97 4.07 15.37 35.51
CA LYS A 97 4.54 14.99 36.85
C LYS A 97 5.68 15.90 37.32
N ALA A 98 6.65 16.20 36.47
CA ALA A 98 7.75 17.10 36.78
C ALA A 98 7.27 18.52 37.11
N LEU A 99 6.32 19.06 36.35
CA LEU A 99 5.69 20.35 36.62
C LEU A 99 4.95 20.35 37.96
N ASN A 100 4.21 19.28 38.29
CA ASN A 100 3.55 19.16 39.59
C ASN A 100 4.56 19.16 40.75
N ILE A 101 5.66 18.43 40.62
CA ILE A 101 6.74 18.39 41.62
C ILE A 101 7.38 19.78 41.77
N MET A 102 7.61 20.49 40.67
CA MET A 102 8.15 21.86 40.69
C MET A 102 7.22 22.81 41.45
N ILE A 103 5.91 22.68 41.26
CA ILE A 103 4.90 23.43 42.03
C ILE A 103 4.99 23.07 43.52
N ASP A 104 5.06 21.78 43.87
CA ASP A 104 5.15 21.34 45.27
C ASP A 104 6.42 21.89 45.97
N ILE A 105 7.54 22.01 45.25
CA ILE A 105 8.77 22.63 45.75
C ILE A 105 8.57 24.14 45.94
N ALA A 106 8.01 24.82 44.94
CA ALA A 106 7.77 26.27 45.01
C ALA A 106 6.84 26.65 46.16
N GLU A 107 5.75 25.91 46.38
CA GLU A 107 4.83 26.14 47.50
C GLU A 107 5.53 25.97 48.86
N ARG A 108 6.44 24.99 48.97
CA ARG A 108 7.21 24.72 50.20
C ARG A 108 8.23 25.81 50.51
N GLU A 109 9.02 26.22 49.51
CA GLU A 109 10.12 27.18 49.67
C GLU A 109 9.60 28.61 49.83
N LEU A 110 8.60 29.00 49.03
CA LEU A 110 8.08 30.37 49.01
C LEU A 110 6.90 30.59 49.98
N LYS A 111 6.36 29.54 50.60
CA LYS A 111 5.21 29.58 51.50
C LYS A 111 3.98 30.27 50.90
N VAL A 112 3.82 30.19 49.57
CA VAL A 112 2.66 30.69 48.83
C VAL A 112 1.87 29.52 48.27
N ASP A 113 0.56 29.64 48.26
CA ASP A 113 -0.36 28.64 47.69
C ASP A 113 -0.50 28.93 46.19
N ILE A 114 0.05 28.07 45.34
CA ILE A 114 0.04 28.25 43.88
C ILE A 114 -1.13 27.49 43.27
N ARG A 115 -1.47 26.31 43.80
CA ARG A 115 -2.61 25.52 43.33
C ARG A 115 -3.94 26.16 43.76
N LYS A 116 -4.91 26.12 42.85
CA LYS A 116 -6.29 26.51 43.15
C LYS A 116 -6.89 25.51 44.13
N LYS A 117 -7.36 25.98 45.29
CA LYS A 117 -8.13 25.15 46.24
C LYS A 117 -9.47 24.77 45.60
N SER A 118 -9.77 23.48 45.54
CA SER A 118 -11.09 23.00 45.14
C SER A 118 -12.09 23.33 46.25
N GLY A 119 -12.75 24.47 46.14
CA GLY A 119 -13.81 24.85 47.07
C GLY A 119 -14.49 26.16 46.72
N ALA A 120 -15.69 26.06 46.15
CA ALA A 120 -16.79 26.89 46.63
C ALA A 120 -17.69 25.95 47.46
N LYS A 121 -17.82 26.22 48.76
CA LYS A 121 -18.94 25.68 49.55
C LYS A 121 -20.22 26.23 48.92
N ARG A 122 -21.20 25.32 48.71
CA ARG A 122 -22.58 25.50 48.21
C ARG A 122 -23.05 26.94 47.98
#